data_AF-A0A426Y834-F1
#
_entry.id   AF-A0A426Y834-F1
#
_cell.length_a   1.000
_cell.length_b   1.000
_cell.length_c   1.000
_cell.angle_alpha   90.00
_cell.angle_beta   90.00
_cell.angle_gamma   90.00
#
_symmetry.space_group_name_H-M   'P 1'
#
loop_
_entity.id
_entity.type
_entity.pdbx_description
1 polymer ?
#
loop_
_entity_poly.entity_id
_entity_poly.type
_entity_poly.pdbx_seq_one_letter_code
_entity_poly.pdbx_strand_id
1 'polypeptide(L)'
;MAPLKPKPLRWAPLLLLFFLLASPNSRSLPSLPLSFVVMALRGIDSPFDCLLLGKSRHLNSCSFLAVKCGISAERAFTLRVELFRSYGSSLAGLIALGYDVHPDEYHSYVHGRLPYELIKPDAELRELLLGIPQPKIVRLFTNSDRQHAKRALQRLGIEEGCFRRIICFETMNPHFFSDERGANSSPPLPALATPEVILKPSAPAMEMAVRLAGFGPHRTLHVALYQLFVDDSERNIAAGKAAGLRTALVSLCLP
;
A
#
# COMPACT_ATOMS: atom_id res chain seq x y z
N MET A 1 -24.67 15.73 -32.67
CA MET A 1 -23.39 15.09 -32.30
C MET A 1 -23.35 14.96 -30.79
N ALA A 2 -23.53 13.76 -30.24
CA ALA A 2 -23.35 13.54 -28.80
C ALA A 2 -21.86 13.65 -28.45
N PRO A 3 -21.49 14.27 -27.31
CA PRO A 3 -20.09 14.34 -26.92
C PRO A 3 -19.58 12.92 -26.65
N LEU A 4 -18.48 12.55 -27.31
CA LEU A 4 -17.72 11.34 -27.02
C LEU A 4 -17.36 11.33 -25.54
N LYS A 5 -18.02 10.46 -24.75
CA LYS A 5 -17.54 10.13 -23.41
C LYS A 5 -16.13 9.54 -23.55
N PRO A 6 -15.12 10.01 -22.78
CA PRO A 6 -13.78 9.47 -22.86
C PRO A 6 -13.80 7.98 -22.54
N LYS A 7 -13.26 7.15 -23.46
CA LYS A 7 -13.12 5.71 -23.23
C LYS A 7 -12.08 5.48 -22.11
N PRO A 8 -12.37 4.61 -21.13
CA PRO A 8 -11.45 4.35 -20.03
C PRO A 8 -10.22 3.53 -20.48
N LEU A 9 -9.08 3.86 -19.88
CA LEU A 9 -7.77 3.27 -20.17
C LEU A 9 -7.66 1.86 -19.57
N ARG A 10 -7.51 0.82 -20.40
CA ARG A 10 -6.95 -0.48 -19.95
C ARG A 10 -5.47 -0.31 -19.59
N TRP A 11 -4.82 -1.33 -19.01
CA TRP A 11 -3.37 -1.31 -18.73
C TRP A 11 -2.50 -0.96 -19.96
N ALA A 12 -3.01 -1.14 -21.18
CA ALA A 12 -2.32 -0.84 -22.44
C ALA A 12 -1.84 0.63 -22.59
N PRO A 13 -2.60 1.66 -22.19
CA PRO A 13 -2.10 3.03 -22.14
C PRO A 13 -1.21 3.39 -20.93
N LEU A 14 -1.22 2.62 -19.83
CA LEU A 14 -0.15 2.69 -18.82
C LEU A 14 1.15 2.09 -19.37
N LEU A 15 1.06 1.00 -20.13
CA LEU A 15 2.14 0.46 -20.97
C LEU A 15 2.61 1.51 -21.98
N LEU A 16 1.71 2.22 -22.68
CA LEU A 16 2.09 3.26 -23.63
C LEU A 16 2.78 4.45 -22.93
N LEU A 17 2.28 4.88 -21.76
CA LEU A 17 2.92 5.92 -20.96
C LEU A 17 4.29 5.46 -20.45
N PHE A 18 4.40 4.20 -20.02
CA PHE A 18 5.65 3.59 -19.59
C PHE A 18 6.64 3.47 -20.76
N PHE A 19 6.22 2.99 -21.93
CA PHE A 19 7.04 2.93 -23.16
C PHE A 19 7.44 4.31 -23.68
N LEU A 20 6.56 5.31 -23.62
CA LEU A 20 6.86 6.69 -23.99
C LEU A 20 7.87 7.33 -23.03
N LEU A 21 7.83 6.97 -21.75
CA LEU A 21 8.76 7.49 -20.74
C LEU A 21 10.05 6.65 -20.60
N ALA A 22 10.06 5.40 -21.09
CA ALA A 22 11.20 4.47 -21.02
C ALA A 22 11.92 4.28 -22.38
N SER A 23 11.40 4.81 -23.48
CA SER A 23 12.03 4.68 -24.80
C SER A 23 13.30 5.54 -24.91
N PRO A 24 14.48 4.95 -25.14
CA PRO A 24 15.73 5.69 -25.29
C PRO A 24 15.84 6.47 -26.61
N ASN A 25 14.84 6.36 -27.51
CA ASN A 25 14.91 6.88 -28.88
C ASN A 25 14.16 8.20 -29.12
N SER A 26 13.50 8.80 -28.12
CA SER A 26 12.93 10.13 -28.28
C SER A 26 14.04 11.20 -28.20
N ARG A 27 14.58 11.59 -29.35
CA ARG A 27 15.70 12.54 -29.51
C ARG A 27 15.46 13.97 -28.98
N SER A 28 14.40 14.22 -28.23
CA SER A 28 14.05 15.55 -27.69
C SER A 28 13.75 15.58 -26.18
N LEU A 29 13.76 14.43 -25.49
CA LEU A 29 13.76 14.38 -24.03
C LEU A 29 14.98 13.59 -23.56
N PRO A 30 15.72 14.05 -22.54
CA PRO A 30 16.82 13.27 -21.98
C PRO A 30 16.25 11.92 -21.53
N SER A 31 16.79 10.84 -22.09
CA SER A 31 16.50 9.45 -21.76
C SER A 31 16.94 9.18 -20.32
N LEU A 32 16.07 9.53 -19.37
CA LEU A 32 16.34 9.36 -17.95
C LEU A 32 15.51 8.17 -17.44
N PRO A 33 16.15 7.20 -16.78
CA PRO A 33 15.50 5.94 -16.41
C PRO A 33 14.34 6.23 -15.46
N LEU A 34 13.13 5.83 -15.86
CA LEU A 34 11.97 5.82 -14.99
C LEU A 34 12.30 4.94 -13.77
N SER A 35 12.53 5.57 -12.61
CA SER A 35 13.24 4.94 -11.50
C SER A 35 12.33 4.46 -10.37
N PHE A 36 11.01 4.39 -10.60
CA PHE A 36 10.10 4.01 -9.54
C PHE A 36 8.74 3.61 -10.09
N VAL A 37 8.25 2.46 -9.67
CA VAL A 37 6.82 2.17 -9.66
C VAL A 37 6.54 1.68 -8.26
N VAL A 38 5.78 2.48 -7.51
CA VAL A 38 5.23 2.02 -6.25
C VAL A 38 3.78 1.67 -6.49
N MET A 39 3.46 0.38 -6.44
CA MET A 39 2.08 -0.11 -6.52
C MET A 39 1.49 -0.20 -5.12
N ALA A 40 0.27 0.29 -4.99
CA ALA A 40 -0.57 0.09 -3.82
C ALA A 40 -1.66 -0.93 -4.09
N LEU A 41 -1.95 -1.72 -3.06
CA LEU A 41 -2.96 -2.77 -3.07
C LEU A 41 -4.15 -2.33 -2.21
N ARG A 42 -4.96 -1.35 -2.60
CA ARG A 42 -6.22 -1.05 -1.88
C ARG A 42 -7.30 -0.41 -2.75
N GLY A 43 -8.15 -1.25 -3.34
CA GLY A 43 -9.31 -0.76 -4.07
C GLY A 43 -10.44 -1.78 -4.09
N ILE A 44 -11.66 -1.28 -4.02
CA ILE A 44 -12.90 -2.00 -4.34
C ILE A 44 -12.87 -2.48 -5.80
N ASP A 45 -12.08 -1.80 -6.66
CA ASP A 45 -11.98 -2.03 -8.11
C ASP A 45 -10.52 -2.17 -8.59
N SER A 46 -9.68 -2.86 -7.81
CA SER A 46 -8.32 -3.24 -8.22
C SER A 46 -8.36 -4.51 -9.09
N PRO A 47 -7.41 -4.78 -10.02
CA PRO A 47 -7.38 -6.03 -10.81
C PRO A 47 -7.18 -7.27 -9.95
N PHE A 48 -6.69 -7.05 -8.75
CA PHE A 48 -6.79 -7.97 -7.64
C PHE A 48 -8.27 -7.98 -7.22
N ASP A 49 -9.04 -9.04 -7.49
CA ASP A 49 -10.44 -9.31 -7.10
C ASP A 49 -10.77 -8.95 -5.61
N CYS A 50 -10.68 -7.67 -5.26
CA CYS A 50 -10.58 -7.14 -3.91
C CYS A 50 -11.94 -6.66 -3.39
N LEU A 51 -12.99 -6.76 -4.18
CA LEU A 51 -14.35 -6.48 -3.74
C LEU A 51 -14.81 -7.54 -2.72
N LEU A 52 -14.42 -8.81 -2.94
CA LEU A 52 -14.67 -9.91 -2.01
C LEU A 52 -13.73 -9.84 -0.80
N LEU A 53 -12.43 -9.63 -1.02
CA LEU A 53 -11.48 -9.44 0.08
C LEU A 53 -11.79 -8.19 0.90
N GLY A 54 -12.31 -7.13 0.28
CA GLY A 54 -12.69 -5.88 0.94
C GLY A 54 -13.88 -6.07 1.88
N LYS A 55 -14.96 -6.69 1.38
CA LYS A 55 -16.10 -7.07 2.21
C LYS A 55 -15.69 -8.02 3.33
N SER A 56 -14.96 -9.10 3.02
CA SER A 56 -14.47 -10.05 4.03
C SER A 56 -13.53 -9.39 5.04
N ARG A 57 -12.65 -8.48 4.63
CA ARG A 57 -11.78 -7.71 5.53
C ARG A 57 -12.58 -6.84 6.48
N HIS A 58 -13.60 -6.15 5.97
CA HIS A 58 -14.48 -5.33 6.81
C HIS A 58 -15.27 -6.18 7.80
N LEU A 59 -15.80 -7.33 7.36
CA LEU A 59 -16.48 -8.30 8.23
C LEU A 59 -15.54 -8.85 9.31
N ASN A 60 -14.32 -9.25 8.93
CA ASN A 60 -13.33 -9.75 9.88
C ASN A 60 -12.91 -8.66 10.87
N SER A 61 -12.78 -7.41 10.43
CA SER A 61 -12.49 -6.26 11.30
C SER A 61 -13.63 -6.00 12.29
N CYS A 62 -14.89 -6.00 11.84
CA CYS A 62 -16.04 -5.91 12.74
C CYS A 62 -16.11 -7.09 13.72
N SER A 63 -15.81 -8.31 13.24
CA SER A 63 -15.76 -9.51 14.08
C SER A 63 -14.64 -9.42 15.12
N PHE A 64 -13.49 -8.86 14.77
CA PHE A 64 -12.41 -8.60 15.73
C PHE A 64 -12.89 -7.65 16.83
N LEU A 65 -13.48 -6.51 16.47
CA LEU A 65 -14.04 -5.57 17.42
C LEU A 65 -15.06 -6.23 18.35
N ALA A 66 -15.91 -7.10 17.80
CA ALA A 66 -16.93 -7.77 18.60
C ALA A 66 -16.36 -8.82 19.56
N VAL A 67 -15.49 -9.69 19.06
CA VAL A 67 -15.00 -10.86 19.81
C VAL A 67 -13.84 -10.50 20.73
N LYS A 68 -12.90 -9.67 20.26
CA LYS A 68 -11.65 -9.35 20.97
C LYS A 68 -11.74 -8.08 21.79
N CYS A 69 -12.52 -7.09 21.35
CA CYS A 69 -12.69 -5.84 22.07
C CYS A 69 -14.00 -5.77 22.86
N GLY A 70 -14.84 -6.83 22.84
CA GLY A 70 -16.10 -6.90 23.59
C GLY A 70 -17.18 -5.92 23.13
N ILE A 71 -17.09 -5.42 21.90
CA ILE A 71 -18.03 -4.43 21.35
C ILE A 71 -19.27 -5.16 20.80
N SER A 72 -20.48 -4.62 20.97
CA SER A 72 -21.66 -5.23 20.35
C SER A 72 -21.53 -5.25 18.81
N ALA A 73 -22.08 -6.27 18.14
CA ALA A 73 -21.99 -6.39 16.68
C ALA A 73 -22.55 -5.14 15.95
N GLU A 74 -23.63 -4.55 16.49
CA GLU A 74 -24.22 -3.32 16.00
C GLU A 74 -23.26 -2.13 16.11
N ARG A 75 -22.57 -1.99 17.26
CA ARG A 75 -21.62 -0.90 17.47
C ARG A 75 -20.31 -1.13 16.71
N ALA A 76 -19.90 -2.38 16.49
CA ALA A 76 -18.66 -2.73 15.80
C ALA A 76 -18.61 -2.16 14.38
N PHE A 77 -19.73 -2.22 13.63
CA PHE A 77 -19.79 -1.65 12.29
C PHE A 77 -19.59 -0.13 12.29
N THR A 78 -20.33 0.57 13.15
CA THR A 78 -20.26 2.03 13.28
C THR A 78 -18.88 2.46 13.73
N LEU A 79 -18.33 1.82 14.77
CA LEU A 79 -17.00 2.13 15.28
C LEU A 79 -15.93 1.88 14.23
N ARG A 80 -15.98 0.77 13.46
CA ARG A 80 -15.02 0.52 12.38
C ARG A 80 -14.98 1.68 11.37
N VAL A 81 -16.14 2.22 11.01
CA VAL A 81 -16.27 3.36 10.09
C VAL A 81 -15.70 4.64 10.72
N GLU A 82 -16.03 4.92 11.97
CA GLU A 82 -15.50 6.05 12.75
C GLU A 82 -13.97 5.99 12.81
N LEU A 83 -13.40 4.84 13.23
CA LEU A 83 -11.96 4.65 13.33
C LEU A 83 -11.26 4.81 11.98
N PHE A 84 -11.84 4.26 10.90
CA PHE A 84 -11.27 4.41 9.57
C PHE A 84 -11.28 5.87 9.09
N ARG A 85 -12.33 6.64 9.39
CA ARG A 85 -12.43 8.05 9.02
C ARG A 85 -11.43 8.91 9.80
N SER A 86 -11.30 8.68 11.09
CA SER A 86 -10.46 9.50 11.98
C SER A 86 -8.97 9.12 11.91
N TYR A 87 -8.65 7.83 11.77
CA TYR A 87 -7.28 7.31 11.90
C TYR A 87 -6.77 6.58 10.64
N GLY A 88 -7.56 6.50 9.57
CA GLY A 88 -7.18 5.84 8.31
C GLY A 88 -7.15 4.29 8.36
N SER A 89 -7.25 3.69 9.54
CA SER A 89 -7.46 2.26 9.72
C SER A 89 -8.10 1.94 11.08
N SER A 90 -8.77 0.79 11.18
CA SER A 90 -9.36 0.35 12.45
C SER A 90 -8.29 -0.02 13.48
N LEU A 91 -7.15 -0.60 13.05
CA LEU A 91 -6.02 -0.90 13.94
C LEU A 91 -5.42 0.37 14.55
N ALA A 92 -5.13 1.38 13.71
CA ALA A 92 -4.61 2.67 14.18
C ALA A 92 -5.56 3.33 15.19
N GLY A 93 -6.86 3.29 14.92
CA GLY A 93 -7.85 3.83 15.85
C GLY A 93 -7.95 3.05 17.16
N LEU A 94 -7.86 1.71 17.13
CA LEU A 94 -7.86 0.89 18.34
C LEU A 94 -6.66 1.23 19.24
N ILE A 95 -5.46 1.27 18.66
CA ILE A 95 -4.23 1.61 19.40
C ILE A 95 -4.30 3.04 19.95
N ALA A 96 -4.77 4.01 19.15
CA ALA A 96 -4.91 5.40 19.58
C ALA A 96 -5.96 5.60 20.68
N LEU A 97 -6.97 4.74 20.75
CA LEU A 97 -7.96 4.72 21.83
C LEU A 97 -7.48 3.95 23.08
N GLY A 98 -6.25 3.41 23.07
CA GLY A 98 -5.65 2.70 24.19
C GLY A 98 -6.07 1.24 24.33
N TYR A 99 -6.63 0.62 23.27
CA TYR A 99 -6.88 -0.82 23.29
C TYR A 99 -5.55 -1.58 23.23
N ASP A 100 -5.40 -2.57 24.11
CA ASP A 100 -4.26 -3.49 24.14
C ASP A 100 -4.40 -4.52 23.01
N VAL A 101 -4.01 -4.12 21.79
CA VAL A 101 -4.10 -4.93 20.58
C VAL A 101 -2.77 -4.91 19.85
N HIS A 102 -2.11 -6.06 19.81
CA HIS A 102 -0.88 -6.21 19.04
C HIS A 102 -1.19 -6.25 17.52
N PRO A 103 -0.41 -5.54 16.66
CA PRO A 103 -0.64 -5.56 15.22
C PRO A 103 -0.65 -6.95 14.59
N ASP A 104 0.21 -7.88 15.01
CA ASP A 104 0.22 -9.25 14.47
C ASP A 104 -1.05 -10.02 14.81
N GLU A 105 -1.60 -9.85 16.01
CA GLU A 105 -2.86 -10.50 16.37
C GLU A 105 -4.00 -9.98 15.48
N TYR A 106 -4.07 -8.66 15.32
CA TYR A 106 -5.07 -8.02 14.48
C TYR A 106 -4.95 -8.45 13.02
N HIS A 107 -3.74 -8.41 12.43
CA HIS A 107 -3.51 -8.80 11.05
C HIS A 107 -3.75 -10.29 10.82
N SER A 108 -3.30 -11.17 11.73
CA SER A 108 -3.59 -12.60 11.67
C SER A 108 -5.10 -12.88 11.66
N TYR A 109 -5.87 -12.19 12.52
CA TYR A 109 -7.31 -12.35 12.56
C TYR A 109 -7.99 -11.79 11.30
N VAL A 110 -7.64 -10.58 10.89
CA VAL A 110 -8.33 -9.86 9.80
C VAL A 110 -7.91 -10.36 8.43
N HIS A 111 -6.62 -10.56 8.19
CA HIS A 111 -6.06 -10.98 6.92
C HIS A 111 -5.86 -12.49 6.80
N GLY A 112 -5.66 -13.22 7.91
CA GLY A 112 -5.46 -14.67 7.87
C GLY A 112 -6.70 -15.43 7.37
N ARG A 113 -7.90 -14.91 7.67
CA ARG A 113 -9.21 -15.47 7.30
C ARG A 113 -9.75 -14.98 5.95
N LEU A 114 -8.95 -14.26 5.18
CA LEU A 114 -9.40 -13.80 3.87
C LEU A 114 -9.45 -14.95 2.86
N PRO A 115 -10.44 -14.96 1.96
CA PRO A 115 -10.56 -15.97 0.90
C PRO A 115 -9.59 -15.66 -0.25
N TYR A 116 -8.29 -15.89 -0.06
CA TYR A 116 -7.26 -15.65 -1.08
C TYR A 116 -7.44 -16.52 -2.33
N GLU A 117 -8.20 -17.60 -2.23
CA GLU A 117 -8.54 -18.53 -3.30
C GLU A 117 -9.32 -17.82 -4.41
N LEU A 118 -10.01 -16.73 -4.08
CA LEU A 118 -10.75 -15.91 -5.05
C LEU A 118 -9.82 -15.04 -5.92
N ILE A 119 -8.58 -14.79 -5.47
CA ILE A 119 -7.59 -14.08 -6.28
C ILE A 119 -7.13 -15.01 -7.39
N LYS A 120 -7.36 -14.60 -8.64
CA LYS A 120 -6.91 -15.32 -9.83
C LYS A 120 -5.50 -14.88 -10.22
N PRO A 121 -4.68 -15.78 -10.80
CA PRO A 121 -3.43 -15.40 -11.43
C PRO A 121 -3.63 -14.32 -12.49
N ASP A 122 -2.68 -13.40 -12.60
CA ASP A 122 -2.68 -12.32 -13.60
C ASP A 122 -1.39 -12.41 -14.42
N ALA A 123 -1.48 -13.14 -15.55
CA ALA A 123 -0.34 -13.34 -16.43
C ALA A 123 0.10 -12.03 -17.12
N GLU A 124 -0.83 -11.14 -17.47
CA GLU A 124 -0.50 -9.86 -18.11
C GLU A 124 0.30 -8.98 -17.15
N LEU A 125 -0.12 -8.89 -15.89
CA LEU A 125 0.61 -8.14 -14.87
C LEU A 125 1.97 -8.76 -14.56
N ARG A 126 2.04 -10.10 -14.50
CA ARG A 126 3.32 -10.81 -14.31
C ARG A 126 4.30 -10.50 -15.42
N GLU A 127 3.90 -10.64 -16.69
CA GLU A 127 4.76 -10.35 -17.84
C GLU A 127 5.14 -8.86 -17.90
N LEU A 128 4.23 -7.97 -17.52
CA LEU A 128 4.53 -6.55 -17.39
C LEU A 128 5.63 -6.31 -16.35
N LEU A 129 5.53 -6.91 -15.17
CA LEU A 129 6.53 -6.77 -14.10
C LEU A 129 7.88 -7.39 -14.47
N LEU A 130 7.88 -8.51 -15.21
CA LEU A 130 9.10 -9.15 -15.73
C LEU A 130 9.74 -8.35 -16.87
N GLY A 131 8.92 -7.70 -17.71
CA GLY A 131 9.36 -6.87 -18.82
C GLY A 131 9.97 -5.53 -18.37
N ILE A 132 9.78 -5.13 -17.12
CA ILE A 132 10.50 -3.99 -16.54
C ILE A 132 11.96 -4.41 -16.36
N PRO A 133 12.95 -3.69 -16.92
CA PRO A 133 14.36 -4.05 -16.79
C PRO A 133 14.78 -4.22 -15.31
N GLN A 134 15.02 -5.47 -14.91
CA GLN A 134 15.37 -5.84 -13.53
C GLN A 134 16.86 -5.60 -13.24
N PRO A 135 17.26 -5.41 -11.95
CA PRO A 135 16.44 -5.53 -10.72
C PRO A 135 16.17 -4.21 -9.96
N LYS A 136 16.46 -3.03 -10.51
CA LYS A 136 16.79 -1.86 -9.65
C LYS A 136 15.62 -0.98 -9.17
N ILE A 137 14.39 -1.20 -9.62
CA ILE A 137 13.43 -0.08 -9.70
C ILE A 137 12.09 -0.27 -8.96
N VAL A 138 11.42 -1.42 -9.11
CA VAL A 138 10.04 -1.60 -8.63
C VAL A 138 10.01 -1.91 -7.14
N ARG A 139 9.13 -1.25 -6.39
CA ARG A 139 8.90 -1.50 -4.95
C ARG A 139 7.42 -1.62 -4.67
N LEU A 140 7.03 -2.54 -3.79
CA LEU A 140 5.64 -2.64 -3.35
C LEU A 140 5.45 -1.74 -2.13
N PHE A 141 4.41 -0.90 -2.10
CA PHE A 141 4.09 -0.05 -0.94
C PHE A 141 2.65 -0.23 -0.49
N THR A 142 2.49 -0.95 0.62
CA THR A 142 1.18 -1.37 1.13
C THR A 142 0.99 -0.99 2.59
N ASN A 143 -0.25 -0.66 2.94
CA ASN A 143 -0.68 -0.46 4.33
C ASN A 143 -0.94 -1.78 5.07
N SER A 144 -0.87 -2.91 4.36
CA SER A 144 -1.05 -4.25 4.94
C SER A 144 0.27 -4.82 5.47
N ASP A 145 0.16 -5.87 6.27
CA ASP A 145 1.29 -6.68 6.72
C ASP A 145 1.96 -7.45 5.57
N ARG A 146 3.17 -7.92 5.82
CA ARG A 146 3.98 -8.64 4.85
C ARG A 146 3.38 -9.99 4.48
N GLN A 147 2.73 -10.69 5.40
CA GLN A 147 2.14 -12.00 5.12
C GLN A 147 0.96 -11.87 4.15
N HIS A 148 0.10 -10.87 4.34
CA HIS A 148 -0.96 -10.54 3.39
C HIS A 148 -0.42 -10.20 2.01
N ALA A 149 0.60 -9.34 1.93
CA ALA A 149 1.23 -8.98 0.66
C ALA A 149 1.78 -10.22 -0.07
N LYS A 150 2.51 -11.09 0.65
CA LYS A 150 3.06 -12.33 0.11
C LYS A 150 1.98 -13.28 -0.41
N ARG A 151 0.93 -13.53 0.37
CA ARG A 151 -0.19 -14.41 -0.05
C ARG A 151 -0.87 -13.86 -1.30
N ALA A 152 -1.10 -12.56 -1.37
CA ALA A 152 -1.68 -11.92 -2.56
C ALA A 152 -0.78 -12.13 -3.80
N LEU A 153 0.52 -11.82 -3.69
CA LEU A 153 1.49 -12.00 -4.78
C LEU A 153 1.56 -13.46 -5.27
N GLN A 154 1.59 -14.43 -4.35
CA GLN A 154 1.59 -15.86 -4.68
C GLN A 154 0.36 -16.25 -5.50
N ARG A 155 -0.84 -15.79 -5.11
CA ARG A 155 -2.08 -16.09 -5.84
C ARG A 155 -2.11 -15.46 -7.23
N LEU A 156 -1.44 -14.32 -7.40
CA LEU A 156 -1.32 -13.64 -8.68
C LEU A 156 -0.30 -14.27 -9.63
N GLY A 157 0.53 -15.20 -9.13
CA GLY A 157 1.65 -15.75 -9.89
C GLY A 157 2.83 -14.78 -10.01
N ILE A 158 2.94 -13.80 -9.12
CA ILE A 158 4.01 -12.80 -9.10
C ILE A 158 5.00 -13.16 -7.99
N GLU A 159 6.26 -13.32 -8.34
CA GLU A 159 7.31 -13.62 -7.37
C GLU A 159 7.69 -12.35 -6.58
N GLU A 160 7.97 -12.50 -5.27
CA GLU A 160 8.48 -11.39 -4.46
C GLU A 160 9.75 -10.77 -5.07
N GLY A 161 10.55 -11.56 -5.80
CA GLY A 161 11.76 -11.12 -6.50
C GLY A 161 11.53 -10.08 -7.61
N CYS A 162 10.30 -9.93 -8.11
CA CYS A 162 9.94 -8.84 -9.02
C CYS A 162 10.07 -7.46 -8.35
N PHE A 163 10.07 -7.41 -7.02
CA PHE A 163 10.19 -6.18 -6.24
C PHE A 163 11.55 -6.10 -5.57
N ARG A 164 12.24 -4.98 -5.75
CA ARG A 164 13.49 -4.68 -5.03
C ARG A 164 13.27 -4.61 -3.52
N ARG A 165 12.09 -4.14 -3.10
CA ARG A 165 11.71 -4.03 -1.68
C ARG A 165 10.19 -4.01 -1.54
N ILE A 166 9.71 -4.63 -0.47
CA ILE A 166 8.32 -4.52 -0.01
C ILE A 166 8.30 -3.59 1.21
N ILE A 167 7.67 -2.44 1.07
CA ILE A 167 7.37 -1.48 2.13
C ILE A 167 5.95 -1.80 2.60
N CYS A 168 5.86 -2.42 3.78
CA CYS A 168 4.63 -2.92 4.39
C CYS A 168 4.46 -2.32 5.79
N PHE A 169 3.39 -2.72 6.49
CA PHE A 169 3.09 -2.28 7.85
C PHE A 169 4.31 -2.36 8.78
N GLU A 170 5.00 -3.50 8.79
CA GLU A 170 6.15 -3.79 9.66
C GLU A 170 7.36 -2.92 9.30
N THR A 171 7.54 -2.63 8.01
CA THR A 171 8.59 -1.71 7.56
C THR A 171 8.33 -0.28 8.02
N MET A 172 7.06 0.14 8.02
CA MET A 172 6.65 1.48 8.46
C MET A 172 6.61 1.63 9.98
N ASN A 173 6.31 0.55 10.69
CA ASN A 173 6.05 0.57 12.13
C ASN A 173 6.95 -0.42 12.90
N PRO A 174 8.29 -0.33 12.79
CA PRO A 174 9.20 -1.29 13.43
C PRO A 174 9.11 -1.29 14.96
N HIS A 175 8.65 -0.19 15.55
CA HIS A 175 8.56 -0.02 17.01
C HIS A 175 7.57 -0.99 17.68
N PHE A 176 6.59 -1.53 16.96
CA PHE A 176 5.72 -2.59 17.50
C PHE A 176 6.41 -3.96 17.58
N PHE A 177 7.54 -4.14 16.91
CA PHE A 177 8.21 -5.44 16.75
C PHE A 177 9.62 -5.45 17.38
N SER A 178 9.95 -4.41 18.15
CA SER A 178 11.31 -4.15 18.63
C SER A 178 11.69 -4.94 19.89
N ASP A 179 10.75 -5.66 20.52
CA ASP A 179 10.99 -6.33 21.80
C ASP A 179 11.61 -7.73 21.70
N GLU A 180 11.76 -8.30 20.50
CA GLU A 180 12.43 -9.60 20.30
C GLU A 180 13.97 -9.48 20.25
N ARG A 181 14.54 -8.27 20.23
CA ARG A 181 16.00 -8.04 20.24
C ARG A 181 16.40 -6.90 21.16
N GLY A 182 16.39 -7.18 22.46
CA GLY A 182 17.17 -6.39 23.43
C GLY A 182 16.41 -6.01 24.67
N ALA A 183 16.28 -6.96 25.60
CA ALA A 183 16.48 -6.57 26.99
C ALA A 183 17.82 -5.82 27.07
N ASN A 184 17.76 -4.56 27.52
CA ASN A 184 18.88 -3.62 27.76
C ASN A 184 19.18 -2.62 26.63
N SER A 185 18.35 -1.58 26.47
CA SER A 185 18.81 -0.18 26.52
C SER A 185 17.69 0.81 26.18
N SER A 186 17.01 1.32 27.21
CA SER A 186 16.51 2.70 27.39
C SER A 186 15.49 2.71 28.53
N PRO A 187 15.43 3.76 29.37
CA PRO A 187 14.41 3.86 30.40
C PRO A 187 13.02 3.94 29.76
N PRO A 188 11.95 3.45 30.43
CA PRO A 188 10.60 3.50 29.90
C PRO A 188 10.24 4.95 29.62
N LEU A 189 9.85 5.24 28.37
CA LEU A 189 9.16 6.49 28.06
C LEU A 189 7.94 6.60 28.99
N PRO A 190 7.58 7.83 29.44
CA PRO A 190 6.42 8.00 30.32
C PRO A 190 5.19 7.36 29.68
N ALA A 191 4.41 6.65 30.48
CA ALA A 191 3.27 5.79 30.12
C ALA A 191 2.06 6.52 29.48
N LEU A 192 2.28 7.63 28.76
CA LEU A 192 1.24 8.59 28.38
C LEU A 192 1.05 8.78 26.86
N ALA A 193 1.86 8.15 26.01
CA ALA A 193 1.68 8.24 24.56
C ALA A 193 1.43 6.85 23.97
N THR A 194 0.21 6.61 23.49
CA THR A 194 -0.10 5.43 22.67
C THR A 194 0.77 5.45 21.41
N PRO A 195 1.43 4.32 21.04
CA PRO A 195 2.32 4.28 19.88
C PRO A 195 1.55 4.64 18.59
N GLU A 196 2.09 5.56 17.81
CA GLU A 196 1.46 6.03 16.58
C GLU A 196 1.61 5.01 15.45
N VAL A 197 0.50 4.72 14.76
CA VAL A 197 0.50 3.84 13.58
C VAL A 197 0.68 4.67 12.30
N ILE A 198 1.81 4.47 11.64
CA ILE A 198 2.20 5.10 10.38
C ILE A 198 1.65 4.29 9.20
N LEU A 199 0.79 4.93 8.40
CA LEU A 199 0.18 4.38 7.19
C LEU A 199 0.03 5.46 6.12
N LYS A 200 -0.11 5.06 4.85
CA LYS A 200 -0.61 5.99 3.81
C LYS A 200 -2.02 6.47 4.18
N PRO A 201 -2.37 7.74 3.95
CA PRO A 201 -1.65 8.77 3.18
C PRO A 201 -0.76 9.70 4.03
N SER A 202 -0.37 9.33 5.26
CA SER A 202 0.38 10.22 6.16
C SER A 202 1.73 10.64 5.56
N ALA A 203 2.17 11.87 5.87
CA ALA A 203 3.48 12.37 5.43
C ALA A 203 4.65 11.47 5.88
N PRO A 204 4.71 10.98 7.14
CA PRO A 204 5.77 10.05 7.56
C PRO A 204 5.81 8.76 6.74
N ALA A 205 4.66 8.21 6.34
CA ALA A 205 4.63 7.02 5.49
C ALA A 205 5.19 7.31 4.09
N MET A 206 4.84 8.45 3.50
CA MET A 206 5.33 8.85 2.18
C MET A 206 6.83 9.16 2.21
N GLU A 207 7.31 9.89 3.21
CA GLU A 207 8.73 10.20 3.40
C GLU A 207 9.56 8.93 3.61
N MET A 208 9.05 7.97 4.38
CA MET A 208 9.68 6.66 4.55
C MET A 208 9.81 5.95 3.19
N ALA A 209 8.75 5.94 2.38
CA ALA A 209 8.77 5.31 1.07
C ALA A 209 9.82 5.96 0.14
N VAL A 210 9.91 7.29 0.14
CA VAL A 210 10.93 8.05 -0.63
C VAL A 210 12.34 7.77 -0.11
N ARG A 211 12.55 7.74 1.21
CA ARG A 211 13.85 7.46 1.82
C ARG A 211 14.33 6.04 1.49
N LEU A 212 13.46 5.05 1.65
CA LEU A 212 13.77 3.64 1.34
C LEU A 212 13.87 3.38 -0.18
N ALA A 213 13.46 4.34 -1.01
CA ALA A 213 13.73 4.35 -2.44
C ALA A 213 15.23 4.55 -2.78
N GLY A 214 16.05 4.97 -1.82
CA GLY A 214 17.52 4.97 -1.93
C GLY A 214 18.16 6.30 -2.32
N PHE A 215 17.58 7.42 -1.89
CA PHE A 215 18.20 8.75 -2.07
C PHE A 215 18.64 9.31 -0.72
N GLY A 216 19.95 9.53 -0.58
CA GLY A 216 20.52 10.15 0.62
C GLY A 216 20.10 11.62 0.77
N PRO A 217 20.24 12.19 1.98
CA PRO A 217 19.68 13.49 2.37
C PRO A 217 20.15 14.72 1.55
N HIS A 218 21.11 14.57 0.63
CA HIS A 218 21.69 15.67 -0.16
C HIS A 218 21.30 15.70 -1.65
N ARG A 219 20.33 14.89 -2.11
CA ARG A 219 19.85 14.88 -3.51
C ARG A 219 18.32 14.86 -3.62
N THR A 220 17.63 15.70 -2.86
CA THR A 220 16.20 15.56 -2.55
C THR A 220 15.24 16.13 -3.60
N LEU A 221 15.58 17.23 -4.29
CA LEU A 221 14.63 17.90 -5.20
C LEU A 221 14.67 17.39 -6.64
N HIS A 222 15.85 17.08 -7.17
CA HIS A 222 15.97 16.68 -8.58
C HIS A 222 15.51 15.24 -8.84
N VAL A 223 15.40 14.39 -7.80
CA VAL A 223 15.20 12.95 -7.98
C VAL A 223 13.79 12.47 -7.63
N ALA A 224 13.04 13.19 -6.78
CA ALA A 224 11.61 12.95 -6.60
C ALA A 224 10.82 13.12 -7.93
N LEU A 225 11.31 14.02 -8.80
CA LEU A 225 10.77 14.28 -10.14
C LEU A 225 10.78 13.09 -11.11
N TYR A 226 11.52 12.01 -10.80
CA TYR A 226 11.63 10.81 -11.65
C TYR A 226 10.98 9.56 -11.04
N GLN A 227 10.23 9.73 -9.95
CA GLN A 227 9.59 8.63 -9.25
C GLN A 227 8.09 8.58 -9.58
N LEU A 228 7.62 7.50 -10.23
CA LEU A 228 6.19 7.26 -10.47
C LEU A 228 5.58 6.45 -9.32
N PHE A 229 4.61 7.04 -8.64
CA PHE A 229 3.77 6.41 -7.63
C PHE A 229 2.41 6.07 -8.22
N VAL A 230 2.00 4.82 -8.06
CA VAL A 230 0.79 4.25 -8.65
C VAL A 230 -0.09 3.71 -7.52
N ASP A 231 -1.24 4.34 -7.31
CA ASP A 231 -2.15 3.98 -6.23
C ASP A 231 -3.59 4.15 -6.73
N ASP A 232 -4.52 3.36 -6.21
CA ASP A 232 -5.95 3.42 -6.51
C ASP A 232 -6.71 4.36 -5.57
N SER A 233 -6.05 4.87 -4.52
CA SER A 233 -6.61 5.87 -3.62
C SER A 233 -6.20 7.29 -4.01
N GLU A 234 -7.18 8.14 -4.32
CA GLU A 234 -6.96 9.57 -4.56
C GLU A 234 -6.24 10.28 -3.41
N ARG A 235 -6.52 9.88 -2.15
CA ARG A 235 -5.85 10.43 -0.97
C ARG A 235 -4.37 10.08 -0.93
N ASN A 236 -4.03 8.83 -1.26
CA ASN A 236 -2.64 8.42 -1.37
C ASN A 236 -1.96 9.18 -2.51
N ILE A 237 -2.60 9.28 -3.68
CA ILE A 237 -2.10 10.05 -4.83
C ILE A 237 -1.82 11.51 -4.45
N ALA A 238 -2.73 12.17 -3.73
CA ALA A 238 -2.53 13.52 -3.24
C ALA A 238 -1.30 13.62 -2.32
N ALA A 239 -1.13 12.68 -1.39
CA ALA A 239 0.05 12.62 -0.53
C ALA A 239 1.35 12.34 -1.30
N GLY A 240 1.29 11.51 -2.34
CA GLY A 240 2.40 11.31 -3.28
C GLY A 240 2.83 12.59 -3.98
N LYS A 241 1.87 13.37 -4.49
CA LYS A 241 2.15 14.68 -5.09
C LYS A 241 2.77 15.64 -4.08
N ALA A 242 2.25 15.69 -2.86
CA ALA A 242 2.80 16.52 -1.79
C ALA A 242 4.23 16.12 -1.41
N ALA A 243 4.56 14.83 -1.51
CA ALA A 243 5.92 14.30 -1.33
C ALA A 243 6.83 14.48 -2.57
N GLY A 244 6.37 15.18 -3.62
CA GLY A 244 7.15 15.47 -4.82
C GLY A 244 7.21 14.34 -5.85
N LEU A 245 6.36 13.30 -5.73
CA LEU A 245 6.32 12.17 -6.66
C LEU A 245 5.49 12.50 -7.90
N ARG A 246 5.87 11.94 -9.06
CA ARG A 246 4.93 11.79 -10.18
C ARG A 246 3.91 10.73 -9.79
N THR A 247 2.64 10.95 -10.09
CA THR A 247 1.59 10.03 -9.63
C THR A 247 0.67 9.61 -10.76
N ALA A 248 0.24 8.35 -10.76
CA ALA A 248 -0.84 7.86 -11.61
C ALA A 248 -1.92 7.20 -10.73
N LEU A 249 -3.15 7.70 -10.83
CA LEU A 249 -4.31 7.06 -10.22
C LEU A 249 -4.73 5.90 -11.13
N VAL A 250 -4.91 4.72 -10.55
CA VAL A 250 -5.43 3.55 -11.28
C VAL A 250 -6.82 3.23 -10.79
N SER A 251 -7.77 3.11 -11.70
CA SER A 251 -9.10 2.57 -11.45
C SER A 251 -9.41 1.53 -12.53
N LEU A 252 -10.07 0.44 -12.17
CA LEU A 252 -10.72 -0.40 -13.18
C LEU A 252 -12.12 0.11 -13.45
N CYS A 253 -12.45 0.20 -14.73
CA CYS A 253 -13.84 0.21 -15.15
C CYS A 253 -14.37 -1.22 -15.08
N LEU A 254 -15.43 -1.42 -14.31
CA LEU A 254 -16.35 -2.52 -14.58
C LEU A 254 -16.95 -2.32 -15.99
N PRO A 255 -17.10 -3.39 -16.79
CA PRO A 255 -17.81 -3.32 -18.07
C PRO A 255 -19.27 -2.86 -17.91
#